data_AF-A0A955PSQ2-F1
#
_entry.id   AF-A0A955PSQ2-F1
#
_cell.length_a   1.000
_cell.length_b   1.000
_cell.length_c   1.000
_cell.angle_alpha   90.00
_cell.angle_beta   90.00
_cell.angle_gamma   90.00
#
_symmetry.space_group_name_H-M   'P 1'
#
loop_
_entity.id
_entity.type
_entity.pdbx_description
1 polymer ?
#
loop_
_entity_poly.entity_id
_entity_poly.type
_entity_poly.pdbx_seq_one_letter_code
_entity_poly.pdbx_strand_id
1 'polypeptide(L)'
;VQSRWGSIGIDYSLLQQHVDMGMVLINKHSEFSQDIVQMVQEHHAYLDGSGYSTILGGKPVSDSGILLGLTDYVDELLAVGNAGGSFPVALGIRRVYQEAQKGKFPTRFVEAMIRVLGVYPVGTVVQLSTGEDAVVVKQNPEMSVRPHVKIFRTSTGEILKNPEVRNLGTHSELKYEVRITKVLDSVDPSINLREIFS
;
A
#
# COMPACT_ATOMS: atom_id res chain seq x y z
N VAL A 1 12.27 4.07 -13.16
CA VAL A 1 11.01 3.55 -12.59
C VAL A 1 9.93 3.86 -13.60
N GLN A 2 9.36 2.84 -14.23
CA GLN A 2 8.36 3.04 -15.27
C GLN A 2 7.02 3.24 -14.57
N SER A 3 6.53 4.48 -14.51
CA SER A 3 5.17 4.78 -14.02
C SER A 3 4.15 4.06 -14.90
N ARG A 4 2.93 3.83 -14.40
CA ARG A 4 1.84 3.22 -15.17
C ARG A 4 1.67 3.91 -16.53
N TRP A 5 1.83 5.22 -16.54
CA TRP A 5 1.68 6.09 -17.69
C TRP A 5 2.75 5.87 -18.77
N GLY A 6 3.99 5.61 -18.38
CA GLY A 6 5.08 5.29 -19.30
C GLY A 6 4.91 3.95 -20.00
N SER A 7 4.08 3.04 -19.45
CA SER A 7 3.77 1.74 -20.08
C SER A 7 2.67 1.82 -21.15
N ILE A 8 1.87 2.90 -21.16
CA ILE A 8 0.74 3.11 -22.09
C ILE A 8 1.15 4.06 -23.25
N GLY A 9 2.42 4.49 -23.31
CA GLY A 9 2.91 5.39 -24.35
C GLY A 9 2.45 6.85 -24.19
N ILE A 10 1.95 7.22 -23.01
CA ILE A 10 1.60 8.61 -22.70
C ILE A 10 2.89 9.40 -22.46
N ASP A 11 3.01 10.55 -23.13
CA ASP A 11 4.10 11.50 -22.92
C ASP A 11 4.13 11.92 -21.45
N TYR A 12 5.23 11.58 -20.77
CA TYR A 12 5.41 11.86 -19.35
C TYR A 12 5.36 13.38 -19.07
N SER A 13 5.80 14.21 -20.02
CA SER A 13 5.72 15.66 -19.90
C SER A 13 4.27 16.17 -19.94
N LEU A 14 3.38 15.49 -20.70
CA LEU A 14 1.96 15.81 -20.74
C LEU A 14 1.28 15.41 -19.43
N LEU A 15 1.65 14.26 -18.86
CA LEU A 15 1.12 13.84 -17.56
C LEU A 15 1.45 14.86 -16.47
N GLN A 16 2.67 15.39 -16.45
CA GLN A 16 3.09 16.34 -15.41
C GLN A 16 2.26 17.64 -15.41
N GLN A 17 1.71 18.04 -16.57
CA GLN A 17 0.91 19.25 -16.69
C GLN A 17 -0.42 19.19 -15.93
N HIS A 18 -0.89 18.00 -15.51
CA HIS A 18 -2.18 17.91 -14.81
C HIS A 18 -2.16 18.66 -13.46
N VAL A 19 -0.99 18.78 -12.82
CA VAL A 19 -0.85 19.58 -11.60
C VAL A 19 -1.14 21.04 -11.92
N ASP A 20 -0.50 21.59 -12.95
CA ASP A 20 -0.70 22.98 -13.38
C ASP A 20 -2.15 23.24 -13.83
N MET A 21 -2.73 22.32 -14.61
CA MET A 21 -4.14 22.38 -15.01
C MET A 21 -5.08 22.33 -13.80
N GLY A 22 -4.81 21.44 -12.85
CA GLY A 22 -5.54 21.31 -11.59
C GLY A 22 -5.49 22.61 -10.79
N MET A 23 -4.32 23.26 -10.73
CA MET A 23 -4.15 24.56 -10.07
C MET A 23 -4.94 25.68 -10.76
N VAL A 24 -4.99 25.71 -12.10
CA VAL A 24 -5.81 26.68 -12.84
C VAL A 24 -7.30 26.49 -12.54
N LEU A 25 -7.75 25.24 -12.41
CA LEU A 25 -9.15 24.95 -12.11
C LEU A 25 -9.49 25.27 -10.66
N ILE A 26 -8.73 24.74 -9.69
CA ILE A 26 -9.06 24.87 -8.27
C ILE A 26 -9.00 26.33 -7.78
N ASN A 27 -8.12 27.16 -8.34
CA ASN A 27 -8.05 28.58 -7.98
C ASN A 27 -9.24 29.41 -8.48
N LYS A 28 -10.11 28.86 -9.35
CA LYS A 28 -11.38 29.50 -9.72
C LYS A 28 -12.48 29.29 -8.68
N HIS A 29 -12.23 28.44 -7.70
CA HIS A 29 -13.19 27.97 -6.71
C HIS A 29 -12.72 28.37 -5.31
N SER A 30 -13.37 29.36 -4.72
CA SER A 30 -13.03 29.90 -3.39
C SER A 30 -13.55 29.04 -2.23
N GLU A 31 -14.35 28.01 -2.51
CA GLU A 31 -14.89 27.07 -1.54
C GLU A 31 -13.83 26.10 -0.99
N PHE A 32 -12.72 25.90 -1.70
CA PHE A 32 -11.64 25.02 -1.25
C PHE A 32 -10.72 25.74 -0.26
N SER A 33 -10.41 25.06 0.84
CA SER A 33 -9.41 25.56 1.79
C SER A 33 -8.03 25.66 1.14
N GLN A 34 -7.19 26.54 1.69
CA GLN A 34 -5.79 26.66 1.25
C GLN A 34 -5.02 25.34 1.40
N ASP A 35 -5.32 24.53 2.41
CA ASP A 35 -4.72 23.21 2.59
C ASP A 35 -5.03 22.27 1.43
N ILE A 36 -6.26 22.26 0.91
CA ILE A 36 -6.63 21.43 -0.26
C ILE A 36 -5.91 21.92 -1.51
N VAL A 37 -5.86 23.24 -1.71
CA VAL A 37 -5.13 23.85 -2.84
C VAL A 37 -3.65 23.47 -2.78
N GLN A 38 -3.06 23.50 -1.59
CA GLN A 38 -1.68 23.10 -1.35
C GLN A 38 -1.46 21.60 -1.61
N MET A 39 -2.35 20.73 -1.15
CA MET A 39 -2.28 19.30 -1.44
C MET A 39 -2.25 19.03 -2.95
N VAL A 40 -3.13 19.67 -3.72
CA VAL A 40 -3.17 19.53 -5.19
C VAL A 40 -1.87 20.00 -5.84
N GLN A 41 -1.30 21.10 -5.35
CA GLN A 41 -0.04 21.62 -5.88
C GLN A 41 1.17 20.71 -5.61
N GLU A 42 1.15 20.02 -4.48
CA GLU A 42 2.33 19.40 -3.89
C GLU A 42 2.36 17.87 -3.97
N HIS A 43 1.26 17.20 -4.30
CA HIS A 43 1.15 15.73 -4.18
C HIS A 43 2.16 14.91 -5.01
N HIS A 44 2.76 15.48 -6.06
CA HIS A 44 3.85 14.83 -6.79
C HIS A 44 5.25 15.35 -6.45
N ALA A 45 5.37 16.24 -5.47
CA ALA A 45 6.65 16.68 -4.95
C ALA A 45 7.16 15.73 -3.86
N TYR A 46 8.44 15.36 -3.96
CA TYR A 46 9.10 14.48 -3.01
C TYR A 46 10.31 15.17 -2.38
N LEU A 47 10.68 14.75 -1.16
CA LEU A 47 11.74 15.38 -0.38
C LEU A 47 13.13 15.19 -0.99
N ASP A 48 13.32 14.13 -1.78
CA ASP A 48 14.57 13.83 -2.50
C ASP A 48 14.66 14.55 -3.86
N GLY A 49 13.65 15.33 -4.23
CA GLY A 49 13.58 16.04 -5.51
C GLY A 49 13.29 15.15 -6.72
N SER A 50 13.03 13.85 -6.54
CA SER A 50 12.70 12.92 -7.64
C SER A 50 11.30 13.12 -8.23
N GLY A 51 10.49 13.95 -7.58
CA GLY A 51 9.11 14.27 -7.96
C GLY A 51 9.02 15.36 -9.00
N TYR A 52 7.81 15.85 -9.24
CA TYR A 52 7.57 16.99 -10.10
C TYR A 52 6.55 17.93 -9.47
N SER A 53 6.92 19.20 -9.43
CA SER A 53 6.04 20.34 -9.22
C SER A 53 6.87 21.57 -9.58
N THR A 54 6.47 22.29 -10.61
CA THR A 54 7.18 23.48 -11.11
C THR A 54 7.05 24.67 -10.15
N ILE A 55 6.15 24.59 -9.15
CA ILE A 55 5.64 25.74 -8.40
C ILE A 55 6.18 25.82 -6.97
N LEU A 56 6.95 24.84 -6.49
CA LEU A 56 7.47 24.90 -5.12
C LEU A 56 8.47 26.05 -4.89
N GLY A 57 9.18 26.51 -5.92
CA GLY A 57 10.10 27.64 -5.80
C GLY A 57 11.16 27.49 -4.70
N GLY A 58 11.57 26.25 -4.40
CA GLY A 58 12.51 25.93 -3.33
C GLY A 58 11.91 25.84 -1.91
N LYS A 59 10.58 26.00 -1.77
CA LYS A 59 9.89 25.76 -0.50
C LYS A 59 9.82 24.26 -0.18
N PRO A 60 9.88 23.86 1.10
CA PRO A 60 9.66 22.47 1.49
C PRO A 60 8.21 22.04 1.22
N VAL A 61 8.02 20.76 0.94
CA VAL A 61 6.69 20.15 0.83
C VAL A 61 6.00 20.20 2.19
N SER A 62 4.73 20.60 2.21
CA SER A 62 3.91 20.63 3.42
C SER A 62 3.57 19.22 3.92
N ASP A 63 3.19 19.12 5.19
CA ASP A 63 2.75 17.85 5.78
C ASP A 63 1.48 17.30 5.10
N SER A 64 0.58 18.17 4.62
CA SER A 64 -0.61 17.80 3.85
C SER A 64 -0.26 17.31 2.43
N GLY A 65 0.67 17.99 1.75
CA GLY A 65 1.21 17.55 0.47
C GLY A 65 1.93 16.21 0.56
N ILE A 66 2.74 16.01 1.61
CA ILE A 66 3.40 14.72 1.91
C ILE A 66 2.37 13.61 2.13
N LEU A 67 1.29 13.89 2.88
CA LEU A 67 0.24 12.91 3.14
C LEU A 67 -0.46 12.46 1.85
N LEU A 68 -0.89 13.42 1.02
CA LEU A 68 -1.54 13.10 -0.25
C LEU A 68 -0.59 12.39 -1.21
N GLY A 69 0.64 12.88 -1.35
CA GLY A 69 1.64 12.28 -2.24
C GLY A 69 2.08 10.88 -1.83
N LEU A 70 2.19 10.62 -0.52
CA LEU A 70 2.44 9.26 -0.02
C LEU A 70 1.27 8.33 -0.34
N THR A 71 0.04 8.80 -0.14
CA THR A 71 -1.18 8.01 -0.41
C THR A 71 -1.31 7.67 -1.89
N ASP A 72 -1.12 8.66 -2.77
CA ASP A 72 -1.13 8.49 -4.22
C ASP A 72 -0.03 7.55 -4.70
N TYR A 73 1.20 7.71 -4.19
CA TYR A 73 2.32 6.81 -4.53
C TYR A 73 2.06 5.36 -4.14
N VAL A 74 1.40 5.12 -3.00
CA VAL A 74 1.00 3.78 -2.58
C VAL A 74 -0.09 3.24 -3.48
N ASP A 75 -1.13 4.02 -3.76
CA ASP A 75 -2.21 3.59 -4.64
C ASP A 75 -1.69 3.22 -6.04
N GLU A 76 -0.79 4.02 -6.62
CA GLU A 76 -0.16 3.71 -7.91
C GLU A 76 0.62 2.39 -7.85
N LEU A 77 1.41 2.16 -6.80
CA LEU A 77 2.16 0.91 -6.63
C LEU A 77 1.25 -0.33 -6.54
N LEU A 78 0.08 -0.19 -5.91
CA LEU A 78 -0.89 -1.26 -5.76
C LEU A 78 -1.71 -1.47 -7.05
N ALA A 79 -2.05 -0.39 -7.74
CA ALA A 79 -2.83 -0.42 -8.97
C ALA A 79 -2.03 -0.94 -10.18
N VAL A 80 -0.72 -0.67 -10.26
CA VAL A 80 0.16 -1.18 -11.35
C VAL A 80 0.24 -2.71 -11.36
N GLY A 81 0.01 -3.37 -10.22
CA GLY A 81 -0.18 -4.82 -10.13
C GLY A 81 -1.39 -5.36 -10.92
N ASN A 82 -2.36 -4.53 -11.29
CA ASN A 82 -3.54 -5.00 -12.04
C ASN A 82 -3.32 -5.09 -13.56
N ALA A 83 -2.14 -4.73 -14.07
CA ALA A 83 -1.79 -4.83 -15.50
C ALA A 83 -1.19 -6.20 -15.91
N GLY A 84 -1.52 -7.28 -15.19
CA GLY A 84 -1.17 -8.65 -15.57
C GLY A 84 -0.58 -9.54 -14.46
N GLY A 85 -0.42 -9.04 -13.24
CA GLY A 85 0.03 -9.84 -12.10
C GLY A 85 0.00 -9.02 -10.82
N SER A 86 -0.87 -9.40 -9.87
CA SER A 86 -1.10 -8.66 -8.63
C SER A 86 0.24 -8.42 -7.95
N PHE A 87 0.70 -7.16 -7.91
CA PHE A 87 1.86 -6.83 -7.10
C PHE A 87 1.41 -6.96 -5.65
N PRO A 88 1.95 -7.92 -4.87
CA PRO A 88 1.43 -8.17 -3.55
C PRO A 88 1.54 -6.90 -2.71
N VAL A 89 0.45 -6.48 -2.08
CA VAL A 89 0.34 -5.20 -1.37
C VAL A 89 1.47 -5.01 -0.35
N ALA A 90 1.87 -6.10 0.31
CA ALA A 90 3.01 -6.13 1.23
C ALA A 90 4.36 -5.75 0.57
N LEU A 91 4.60 -6.12 -0.70
CA LEU A 91 5.78 -5.68 -1.45
C LEU A 91 5.72 -4.17 -1.76
N GLY A 92 4.53 -3.62 -1.99
CA GLY A 92 4.28 -2.18 -2.12
C GLY A 92 4.70 -1.44 -0.87
N ILE A 93 4.20 -1.88 0.28
CA ILE A 93 4.55 -1.29 1.58
C ILE A 93 6.06 -1.37 1.85
N ARG A 94 6.69 -2.53 1.58
CA ARG A 94 8.15 -2.68 1.69
C ARG A 94 8.89 -1.69 0.79
N ARG A 95 8.42 -1.50 -0.45
CA ARG A 95 9.01 -0.55 -1.40
C ARG A 95 8.90 0.87 -0.86
N VAL A 96 7.73 1.29 -0.38
CA VAL A 96 7.52 2.62 0.19
C VAL A 96 8.45 2.88 1.38
N TYR A 97 8.62 1.89 2.26
CA TYR A 97 9.57 1.98 3.37
C TYR A 97 11.02 2.17 2.89
N GLN A 98 11.44 1.45 1.84
CA GLN A 98 12.78 1.62 1.25
C GLN A 98 12.98 3.02 0.63
N GLU A 99 11.96 3.59 0.00
CA GLU A 99 12.04 4.94 -0.56
C GLU A 99 12.11 6.01 0.53
N ALA A 100 11.44 5.80 1.68
CA ALA A 100 11.61 6.67 2.85
C ALA A 100 13.06 6.67 3.37
N GLN A 101 13.72 5.50 3.42
CA GLN A 101 15.13 5.40 3.80
C GLN A 101 16.08 6.14 2.82
N LYS A 102 15.63 6.36 1.58
CA LYS A 102 16.36 7.16 0.58
C LYS A 102 16.03 8.66 0.65
N GLY A 103 15.14 9.06 1.57
CA GLY A 103 14.74 10.46 1.75
C GLY A 103 13.57 10.91 0.87
N LYS A 104 12.87 10.00 0.17
CA LYS A 104 11.72 10.39 -0.68
C LYS A 104 10.54 10.93 0.14
N PHE A 105 10.29 10.31 1.29
CA PHE A 105 9.24 10.67 2.26
C PHE A 105 9.80 10.68 3.68
N PRO A 106 9.25 11.49 4.61
CA PRO A 106 9.63 11.40 6.02
C PRO A 106 9.21 10.06 6.61
N THR A 107 10.11 9.41 7.35
CA THR A 107 9.88 8.09 7.97
C THR A 107 8.62 8.06 8.84
N ARG A 108 8.33 9.14 9.58
CA ARG A 108 7.14 9.23 10.45
C ARG A 108 5.81 9.03 9.70
N PHE A 109 5.70 9.54 8.48
CA PHE A 109 4.49 9.39 7.66
C PHE A 109 4.34 7.96 7.16
N VAL A 110 5.44 7.36 6.71
CA VAL A 110 5.44 5.97 6.25
C VAL A 110 5.17 5.00 7.40
N GLU A 111 5.72 5.24 8.59
CA GLU A 111 5.40 4.45 9.79
C GLU A 111 3.93 4.58 10.19
N ALA A 112 3.36 5.79 10.16
CA ALA A 112 1.94 5.99 10.46
C ALA A 112 1.05 5.24 9.45
N MET A 113 1.39 5.30 8.16
CA MET A 113 0.72 4.53 7.12
C MET A 113 0.83 3.02 7.37
N ILE A 114 2.01 2.50 7.73
CA ILE A 114 2.20 1.08 8.07
C ILE A 114 1.38 0.68 9.30
N ARG A 115 1.18 1.55 10.29
CA ARG A 115 0.30 1.25 11.43
C ARG A 115 -1.17 1.11 11.00
N VAL A 116 -1.61 1.90 10.01
CA VAL A 116 -2.98 1.87 9.49
C VAL A 116 -3.20 0.67 8.56
N LEU A 117 -2.32 0.47 7.59
CA LEU A 117 -2.44 -0.60 6.59
C LEU A 117 -1.98 -1.97 7.12
N GLY A 118 -1.08 -1.97 8.10
CA GLY A 118 -0.29 -3.13 8.50
C GLY A 118 0.86 -3.45 7.54
N VAL A 119 1.78 -4.32 7.96
CA VAL A 119 2.82 -4.84 7.05
C VAL A 119 2.21 -5.80 6.02
N TYR A 120 1.13 -6.49 6.42
CA TYR A 120 0.35 -7.39 5.57
C TYR A 120 -1.10 -6.92 5.54
N PRO A 121 -1.51 -6.07 4.59
CA PRO A 121 -2.87 -5.53 4.53
C PRO A 121 -3.94 -6.60 4.39
N VAL A 122 -5.19 -6.25 4.73
CA VAL A 122 -6.34 -7.16 4.59
C VAL A 122 -6.44 -7.62 3.13
N GLY A 123 -6.70 -8.90 2.92
CA GLY A 123 -6.68 -9.54 1.60
C GLY A 123 -5.31 -10.08 1.18
N THR A 124 -4.22 -9.76 1.89
CA THR A 124 -2.90 -10.36 1.60
C THR A 124 -2.94 -11.86 1.85
N VAL A 125 -2.59 -12.65 0.83
CA VAL A 125 -2.42 -14.10 0.95
C VAL A 125 -1.01 -14.40 1.45
N VAL A 126 -0.90 -15.24 2.48
CA VAL A 126 0.35 -15.54 3.17
C VAL A 126 0.48 -17.02 3.46
N GLN A 127 1.72 -17.49 3.52
CA GLN A 127 2.07 -18.79 4.08
C GLN A 127 2.57 -18.61 5.51
N LEU A 128 2.09 -19.47 6.41
CA LEU A 128 2.47 -19.50 7.81
C LEU A 128 3.67 -20.46 8.04
N SER A 129 4.35 -20.31 9.17
CA SER A 129 5.45 -21.21 9.58
C SER A 129 5.02 -22.66 9.80
N THR A 130 3.72 -22.91 9.93
CA THR A 130 3.10 -24.24 9.98
C THR A 130 2.98 -24.90 8.59
N GLY A 131 3.23 -24.15 7.52
CA GLY A 131 3.00 -24.56 6.13
C GLY A 131 1.57 -24.33 5.64
N GLU A 132 0.67 -23.84 6.50
CA GLU A 132 -0.71 -23.47 6.14
C GLU A 132 -0.72 -22.18 5.30
N ASP A 133 -1.63 -22.09 4.33
CA ASP A 133 -1.90 -20.85 3.59
C ASP A 133 -3.14 -20.16 4.18
N ALA A 134 -3.04 -18.85 4.34
CA ALA A 134 -4.06 -18.03 4.97
C ALA A 134 -4.21 -16.67 4.26
N VAL A 135 -5.35 -16.01 4.48
CA VAL A 135 -5.56 -14.63 4.06
C VAL A 135 -5.64 -13.72 5.28
N VAL A 136 -5.05 -12.53 5.21
CA VAL A 136 -5.20 -11.53 6.27
C VAL A 136 -6.63 -11.00 6.26
N VAL A 137 -7.33 -11.09 7.39
CA VAL A 137 -8.72 -10.63 7.53
C VAL A 137 -8.88 -9.43 8.45
N LYS A 138 -7.92 -9.17 9.34
CA LYS A 138 -7.94 -8.02 10.25
C LYS A 138 -6.53 -7.63 10.69
N GLN A 139 -6.25 -6.33 10.69
CA GLN A 139 -4.97 -5.80 11.17
C GLN A 139 -4.83 -5.88 12.69
N ASN A 140 -3.58 -5.88 13.13
CA ASN A 140 -3.22 -5.74 14.53
C ASN A 140 -2.42 -4.44 14.71
N PRO A 141 -3.06 -3.34 15.15
CA PRO A 141 -2.40 -2.03 15.26
C PRO A 141 -1.19 -2.02 16.19
N GLU A 142 -1.20 -2.84 17.24
CA GLU A 142 -0.10 -2.95 18.21
C GLU A 142 1.05 -3.82 17.68
N MET A 143 0.77 -4.72 16.74
CA MET A 143 1.76 -5.64 16.17
C MET A 143 1.54 -5.81 14.66
N SER A 144 2.05 -4.86 13.87
CA SER A 144 1.79 -4.78 12.41
C SER A 144 2.21 -6.01 11.58
N VAL A 145 3.06 -6.89 12.13
CA VAL A 145 3.48 -8.16 11.51
C VAL A 145 2.70 -9.38 12.02
N ARG A 146 1.76 -9.20 12.96
CA ARG A 146 0.94 -10.26 13.56
C ARG A 146 -0.56 -9.96 13.42
N PRO A 147 -1.09 -9.92 12.18
CA PRO A 147 -2.51 -9.71 11.95
C PRO A 147 -3.35 -10.93 12.36
N HIS A 148 -4.66 -10.81 12.25
CA HIS A 148 -5.55 -11.97 12.24
C HIS A 148 -5.66 -12.50 10.82
N VAL A 149 -5.60 -13.82 10.69
CA VAL A 149 -5.61 -14.52 9.41
C VAL A 149 -6.72 -15.56 9.38
N LYS A 150 -7.35 -15.77 8.22
CA LYS A 150 -8.31 -16.86 7.98
C LYS A 150 -7.59 -17.96 7.19
N ILE A 151 -7.39 -19.12 7.80
CA ILE A 151 -6.62 -20.22 7.21
C ILE A 151 -7.55 -20.99 6.28
N PHE A 152 -7.21 -21.04 4.99
CA PHE A 152 -8.04 -21.68 3.97
C PHE A 152 -7.41 -22.94 3.38
N ARG A 153 -6.11 -23.16 3.57
CA ARG A 153 -5.40 -24.37 3.12
C ARG A 153 -4.47 -24.90 4.20
N THR A 154 -4.53 -26.21 4.42
CA THR A 154 -3.66 -26.91 5.37
C THR A 154 -2.24 -27.06 4.82
N SER A 155 -1.29 -27.45 5.66
CA SER A 155 0.09 -27.75 5.24
C SER A 155 0.22 -28.96 4.30
N THR A 156 -0.82 -29.79 4.19
CA THR A 156 -0.89 -30.91 3.23
C THR A 156 -1.51 -30.51 1.89
N GLY A 157 -1.96 -29.25 1.75
CA GLY A 157 -2.59 -28.74 0.53
C GLY A 157 -4.11 -28.90 0.46
N GLU A 158 -4.75 -29.43 1.51
CA GLU A 158 -6.20 -29.56 1.57
C GLU A 158 -6.88 -28.19 1.77
N ILE A 159 -7.90 -27.91 0.97
CA ILE A 159 -8.72 -26.69 1.12
C ILE A 159 -9.76 -26.93 2.22
N LEU A 160 -9.76 -26.06 3.22
CA LEU A 160 -10.67 -26.14 4.36
C LEU A 160 -12.07 -25.66 3.97
N LYS A 161 -13.09 -26.49 4.23
CA LYS A 161 -14.50 -26.13 4.01
C LYS A 161 -15.01 -25.06 4.97
N ASN A 162 -14.48 -25.05 6.20
CA ASN A 162 -14.81 -24.08 7.25
C ASN A 162 -13.51 -23.42 7.72
N PRO A 163 -13.05 -22.35 7.04
CA PRO A 163 -11.81 -21.68 7.39
C PRO A 163 -11.96 -20.94 8.73
N GLU A 164 -11.01 -21.15 9.65
CA GLU A 164 -11.02 -20.51 10.97
C GLU A 164 -10.14 -19.24 10.99
N VAL A 165 -10.56 -18.25 11.78
CA VAL A 165 -9.77 -17.04 12.03
C VAL A 165 -8.84 -17.26 13.21
N ARG A 166 -7.55 -17.01 12.98
CA ARG A 166 -6.49 -17.11 14.00
C ARG A 166 -5.82 -15.75 14.21
N ASN A 167 -5.71 -15.33 15.47
CA ASN A 167 -4.92 -14.15 15.85
C ASN A 167 -3.45 -14.54 15.99
N LEU A 168 -2.56 -14.00 15.15
CA LEU A 168 -1.12 -14.30 15.24
C LEU A 168 -0.41 -13.56 16.39
N GLY A 169 -1.09 -12.62 17.05
CA GLY A 169 -0.57 -11.83 18.17
C GLY A 169 -0.65 -12.51 19.54
N THR A 170 -1.54 -13.49 19.71
CA THR A 170 -1.76 -14.17 20.99
C THR A 170 -0.84 -15.38 21.14
N HIS A 171 -0.01 -15.38 22.18
CA HIS A 171 0.86 -16.51 22.54
C HIS A 171 0.12 -17.60 23.33
N SER A 172 -1.09 -17.33 23.82
CA SER A 172 -1.77 -18.17 24.83
C SER A 172 -2.42 -19.44 24.28
N GLU A 173 -2.67 -19.55 22.98
CA GLU A 173 -3.41 -20.69 22.40
C GLU A 173 -2.52 -21.69 21.65
N LEU A 174 -1.24 -21.37 21.43
CA LEU A 174 -0.37 -22.17 20.56
C LEU A 174 0.88 -22.64 21.31
N LYS A 175 1.19 -23.93 21.15
CA LYS A 175 2.39 -24.56 21.72
C LYS A 175 3.71 -24.04 21.11
N TYR A 176 3.62 -23.34 19.98
CA TYR A 176 4.74 -22.78 19.22
C TYR A 176 4.34 -21.45 18.56
N GLU A 177 5.32 -20.58 18.32
CA GLU A 177 5.12 -19.29 17.64
C GLU A 177 4.78 -19.49 16.15
N VAL A 178 3.56 -19.09 15.75
CA VAL A 178 3.14 -19.07 14.34
C VAL A 178 3.41 -17.70 13.75
N ARG A 179 4.14 -17.66 12.64
CA ARG A 179 4.53 -16.41 11.95
C ARG A 179 4.31 -16.51 10.44
N ILE A 180 4.17 -15.36 9.79
CA ILE A 180 4.14 -15.29 8.32
C ILE A 180 5.56 -15.51 7.79
N THR A 181 5.73 -16.47 6.89
CA THR A 181 7.03 -16.80 6.28
C THR A 181 7.14 -16.28 4.85
N LYS A 182 6.01 -16.19 4.13
CA LYS A 182 5.98 -15.77 2.74
C LYS A 182 4.66 -15.09 2.39
N VAL A 183 4.72 -14.09 1.51
CA VAL A 183 3.55 -13.54 0.82
C VAL A 183 3.34 -14.31 -0.47
N LEU A 184 2.14 -14.83 -0.66
CA LEU A 184 1.78 -15.63 -1.83
C LEU A 184 1.12 -14.74 -2.89
N ASP A 185 1.12 -15.23 -4.12
CA ASP A 185 0.41 -14.56 -5.20
C ASP A 185 -1.10 -14.86 -5.07
N SER A 186 -1.90 -13.80 -4.96
CA SER A 186 -3.35 -13.92 -4.82
C SER A 186 -4.07 -14.30 -6.12
N VAL A 187 -3.37 -14.35 -7.27
CA VAL A 187 -3.97 -14.80 -8.55
C VAL A 187 -3.91 -16.32 -8.74
N ASP A 188 -3.45 -17.08 -7.74
CA ASP A 188 -3.54 -18.54 -7.76
C ASP A 188 -5.01 -18.97 -7.97
N PRO A 189 -5.35 -19.66 -9.08
CA PRO A 189 -6.72 -20.06 -9.38
C PRO A 189 -7.36 -20.95 -8.31
N SER A 190 -6.54 -21.59 -7.48
CA SER A 190 -6.99 -22.42 -6.36
C SER A 190 -7.34 -21.62 -5.09
N ILE A 191 -7.29 -20.28 -5.16
CA ILE A 191 -7.64 -19.36 -4.09
C ILE A 191 -8.87 -18.54 -4.50
N ASN A 192 -10.05 -18.92 -4.02
CA ASN A 192 -11.27 -18.14 -4.22
C ASN A 192 -11.49 -17.17 -3.06
N LEU A 193 -10.94 -15.96 -3.15
CA LEU A 193 -11.09 -14.94 -2.11
C LEU A 193 -12.56 -14.62 -1.79
N ARG A 194 -13.48 -14.70 -2.77
CA ARG A 194 -14.90 -14.41 -2.50
C ARG A 194 -15.52 -15.42 -1.53
N GLU A 195 -15.20 -16.70 -1.68
CA GLU A 195 -15.65 -17.74 -0.74
C GLU A 195 -14.97 -17.63 0.62
N ILE A 196 -13.73 -17.14 0.66
CA ILE A 196 -13.01 -16.96 1.91
C ILE A 196 -13.55 -15.74 2.70
N PHE A 197 -14.08 -14.72 2.03
CA PHE A 197 -14.64 -13.52 2.69
C PHE A 197 -16.16 -13.51 2.84
N SER A 198 -16.89 -14.43 2.21
CA SER A 198 -18.30 -14.71 2.50
C SER A 198 -18.49 -15.36 3.88
#